data_AF-A0A0D3G9M7-F1
#
_entry.id   AF-A0A0D3G9M7-F1
#
_cell.length_a   1.000
_cell.length_b   1.000
_cell.length_c   1.000
_cell.angle_alpha   90.00
_cell.angle_beta   90.00
_cell.angle_gamma   90.00
#
_symmetry.space_group_name_H-M   'P 1'
#
loop_
_entity.id
_entity.type
_entity.pdbx_description
1 polymer ?
#
loop_
_entity_poly.entity_id
_entity_poly.type
_entity_poly.pdbx_seq_one_letter_code
_entity_poly.pdbx_strand_id
1 'polypeptide(L)'
;MAILNHSDAAFPVAATTPLLGRRPLDAGEFRRQGRQVVDFIADYYASINDYPVRPAVAPGFLAGKLPATAPSTPEPDALTAGLRDVRELMLPGVTHWQSPRHFAHFSATASNVGALGEALAAGLNVNPFTWEASPAATELEVVVTDWLGKALHLPERLLFAGGGGGTLLGTQFALVCFRLRGGGAAAQLVGGDELTASNELNRRLLEAVNATGRAYMSSAVVGGMYVLRCAVGNSLTEERHVREAWSVVQGQAAAVLATAGAAADTARTKDHAAGDDHGADQPHAMTTTTTMGCRSGAWELRTVYRTLRSYAVYFLLGK
;
A
#
# COMPACT_ATOMS: atom_id res chain seq x y z
N MET A 1 52.11 -12.03 7.78
CA MET A 1 51.26 -13.23 7.60
C MET A 1 49.83 -12.73 7.34
N ALA A 2 49.27 -12.66 6.13
CA ALA A 2 49.74 -12.95 4.79
C ALA A 2 49.37 -11.75 3.89
N ILE A 3 50.32 -11.31 3.05
CA ILE A 3 50.11 -10.30 2.01
C ILE A 3 49.69 -11.07 0.76
N LEU A 4 48.44 -10.90 0.32
CA LEU A 4 47.98 -11.45 -0.95
C LEU A 4 48.38 -10.49 -2.06
N ASN A 5 49.48 -10.84 -2.73
CA ASN A 5 49.96 -10.25 -3.96
C ASN A 5 49.06 -10.73 -5.11
N HIS A 6 48.14 -9.89 -5.59
CA HIS A 6 47.41 -10.16 -6.83
C HIS A 6 48.02 -9.35 -7.97
N SER A 7 48.72 -10.11 -8.81
CA SER A 7 49.09 -9.89 -10.20
C SER A 7 48.28 -8.85 -10.98
N ASP A 8 49.01 -8.03 -11.74
CA ASP A 8 48.59 -7.08 -12.76
C ASP A 8 47.59 -7.66 -13.79
N ALA A 9 46.31 -7.69 -13.42
CA ALA A 9 45.23 -7.73 -14.39
C ALA A 9 44.87 -6.28 -14.75
N ALA A 10 45.52 -5.74 -15.79
CA ALA A 10 45.13 -4.46 -16.37
C ALA A 10 43.69 -4.57 -16.90
N PHE A 11 42.72 -4.11 -16.13
CA PHE A 11 41.38 -3.82 -16.64
C PHE A 11 41.53 -2.79 -17.75
N PRO A 12 40.97 -3.00 -18.96
CA PRO A 12 41.01 -1.99 -19.99
C PRO A 12 40.18 -0.79 -19.50
N VAL A 13 40.88 0.27 -19.08
CA VAL A 13 40.27 1.58 -18.84
C VAL A 13 39.86 2.08 -20.22
N ALA A 14 38.57 1.94 -20.54
CA ALA A 14 37.99 2.60 -21.71
C ALA A 14 38.40 4.07 -21.66
N ALA A 15 39.00 4.56 -22.75
CA ALA A 15 39.49 5.92 -22.85
C ALA A 15 38.41 6.91 -22.37
N THR A 16 38.64 7.49 -21.20
CA THR A 16 37.78 8.52 -20.64
C THR A 16 38.01 9.77 -21.48
N THR A 17 37.14 9.99 -22.47
CA THR A 17 36.98 11.33 -23.04
C THR A 17 36.70 12.26 -21.85
N PRO A 18 37.55 13.26 -21.58
CA PRO A 18 37.30 14.13 -20.46
C PRO A 18 35.96 14.84 -20.71
N LEU A 19 35.08 14.86 -19.71
CA LEU A 19 33.87 15.70 -19.68
C LEU A 19 34.26 17.19 -19.58
N LEU A 20 35.12 17.66 -20.48
CA LEU A 20 35.61 19.03 -20.57
C LEU A 20 34.42 19.92 -20.98
N GLY A 21 33.77 20.52 -19.98
CA GLY A 21 32.87 21.66 -20.19
C GLY A 21 31.57 21.67 -19.38
N ARG A 22 31.16 20.57 -18.73
CA ARG A 22 29.92 20.54 -17.94
C ARG A 22 30.18 20.22 -16.47
N ARG A 23 29.85 21.17 -15.59
CA ARG A 23 29.85 20.96 -14.14
C ARG A 23 28.66 20.06 -13.78
N PRO A 24 28.87 18.94 -13.07
CA PRO A 24 27.77 18.08 -12.63
C PRO A 24 26.73 18.80 -11.76
N LEU A 25 27.18 19.82 -11.01
CA LEU A 25 26.32 20.69 -10.22
C LEU A 25 26.49 22.14 -10.69
N ASP A 26 25.54 22.60 -11.50
CA ASP A 26 25.44 23.97 -11.98
C ASP A 26 24.09 24.56 -11.56
N ALA A 27 24.09 25.74 -10.94
CA ALA A 27 22.87 26.33 -10.38
C ALA A 27 21.83 26.73 -11.43
N GLY A 28 22.28 27.12 -12.63
CA GLY A 28 21.39 27.46 -13.74
C GLY A 28 20.73 26.20 -14.32
N GLU A 29 21.54 25.17 -14.53
CA GLU A 29 21.08 23.84 -14.93
C GLU A 29 20.12 23.23 -13.91
N PHE A 30 20.49 23.24 -12.63
CA PHE A 30 19.68 22.73 -11.53
C PHE A 30 18.32 23.42 -11.46
N ARG A 31 18.26 24.75 -11.62
CA ARG A 31 16.99 25.48 -11.64
C ARG A 31 16.12 25.06 -12.83
N ARG A 32 16.71 24.88 -14.00
CA ARG A 32 15.97 24.49 -15.21
C ARG A 32 15.44 23.06 -15.09
N GLN A 33 16.32 22.12 -14.76
CA GLN A 33 16.00 20.71 -14.59
C GLN A 33 15.04 20.46 -13.42
N GLY A 34 15.25 21.15 -12.29
CA GLY A 34 14.38 21.05 -11.12
C GLY A 34 12.94 21.43 -11.42
N ARG A 35 12.70 22.45 -12.27
CA ARG A 35 11.35 22.80 -12.74
C ARG A 35 10.71 21.67 -13.53
N GLN A 36 11.46 21.04 -14.45
CA GLN A 36 10.96 19.89 -15.21
C GLN A 36 10.52 18.74 -14.29
N VAL A 37 11.28 18.45 -13.24
CA VAL A 37 10.94 17.40 -12.26
C VAL A 37 9.70 17.79 -11.44
N VAL A 38 9.59 19.04 -11.00
CA VAL A 38 8.41 19.53 -10.26
C VAL A 38 7.16 19.45 -11.13
N ASP A 39 7.23 19.93 -12.38
CA ASP A 39 6.13 19.88 -13.33
C ASP A 39 5.72 18.42 -13.62
N PHE A 40 6.69 17.53 -13.82
CA PHE A 40 6.44 16.10 -13.99
C PHE A 40 5.68 15.47 -12.82
N ILE A 41 6.11 15.76 -11.58
CA ILE A 41 5.47 15.23 -10.37
C ILE A 41 4.06 15.80 -10.23
N ALA A 42 3.87 17.09 -10.51
CA ALA A 42 2.55 17.73 -10.46
C ALA A 42 1.59 17.10 -11.49
N ASP A 43 2.04 16.91 -12.74
CA ASP A 43 1.28 16.25 -13.79
C ASP A 43 0.93 14.81 -13.41
N TYR A 44 1.87 14.08 -12.79
CA TYR A 44 1.63 12.73 -12.30
C TYR A 44 0.52 12.69 -11.25
N TYR A 45 0.54 13.58 -10.25
CA TYR A 45 -0.52 13.65 -9.25
C TYR A 45 -1.86 14.07 -9.84
N ALA A 46 -1.87 14.97 -10.83
CA ALA A 46 -3.08 15.38 -11.54
C ALA A 46 -3.71 14.23 -12.34
N SER A 47 -2.89 13.36 -12.93
CA SER A 47 -3.30 12.23 -13.77
C SER A 47 -3.32 10.88 -13.05
N ILE A 48 -3.10 10.85 -11.73
CA ILE A 48 -2.89 9.58 -11.01
C ILE A 48 -4.08 8.61 -11.08
N ASN A 49 -5.28 9.13 -11.32
CA ASN A 49 -6.51 8.33 -11.43
C ASN A 49 -6.66 7.61 -12.78
N ASP A 50 -5.85 7.98 -13.77
CA ASP A 50 -5.85 7.38 -15.11
C ASP A 50 -5.07 6.06 -15.12
N TYR A 51 -4.20 5.85 -14.13
CA TYR A 51 -3.45 4.62 -13.98
C TYR A 51 -4.23 3.55 -13.18
N PRO A 52 -4.12 2.27 -13.55
CA PRO A 52 -4.60 1.20 -12.69
C PRO A 52 -3.76 1.17 -11.40
N VAL A 53 -4.40 1.07 -10.23
CA VAL A 53 -3.69 1.11 -8.94
C VAL A 53 -2.59 0.05 -8.85
N ARG A 54 -2.88 -1.17 -9.30
CA ARG A 54 -1.91 -2.28 -9.39
C ARG A 54 -1.65 -2.58 -10.87
N PRO A 55 -0.38 -2.64 -11.31
CA PRO A 55 -0.04 -2.89 -12.70
C PRO A 55 -0.25 -4.37 -13.07
N ALA A 56 -0.55 -4.63 -14.35
CA ALA A 56 -0.70 -5.96 -14.91
C ALA A 56 0.55 -6.36 -15.71
N VAL A 57 1.69 -6.49 -15.02
CA VAL A 57 2.99 -6.81 -15.62
C VAL A 57 3.60 -8.09 -15.02
N ALA A 58 4.43 -8.78 -15.80
CA ALA A 58 5.16 -9.97 -15.35
C ALA A 58 6.59 -9.63 -14.89
N PRO A 59 7.23 -10.45 -14.04
CA PRO A 59 8.64 -10.28 -13.69
C PRO A 59 9.54 -10.17 -14.93
N GLY A 60 10.47 -9.22 -14.92
CA GLY A 60 11.38 -8.97 -16.05
C GLY A 60 10.84 -8.04 -17.14
N PHE A 61 9.58 -7.58 -17.07
CA PHE A 61 8.98 -6.73 -18.12
C PHE A 61 9.82 -5.48 -18.47
N LEU A 62 10.46 -4.86 -17.48
CA LEU A 62 11.23 -3.63 -17.67
C LEU A 62 12.60 -3.91 -18.29
N ALA A 63 13.25 -5.01 -17.91
CA ALA A 63 14.56 -5.39 -18.43
C ALA A 63 14.52 -5.57 -19.95
N GLY A 64 13.43 -6.11 -20.49
CA GLY A 64 13.23 -6.26 -21.94
C GLY A 64 13.01 -4.94 -22.70
N LYS A 65 12.83 -3.82 -21.99
CA LYS A 65 12.62 -2.48 -22.59
C LYS A 65 13.84 -1.56 -22.47
N LEU A 66 14.86 -1.95 -21.70
CA LEU A 66 16.04 -1.14 -21.44
C LEU A 66 17.26 -1.67 -22.21
N PRO A 67 18.25 -0.82 -22.52
CA PRO A 67 19.53 -1.27 -23.05
C PRO A 67 20.21 -2.29 -22.12
N ALA A 68 20.91 -3.27 -22.70
CA ALA A 68 21.61 -4.31 -21.94
C ALA A 68 22.79 -3.78 -21.11
N THR A 69 23.34 -2.62 -21.47
CA THR A 69 24.48 -1.99 -20.79
C THR A 69 24.23 -0.49 -20.63
N ALA A 70 24.82 0.09 -19.59
CA ALA A 70 24.77 1.54 -19.36
C ALA A 70 25.40 2.32 -20.53
N PRO A 71 24.87 3.51 -20.88
CA PRO A 71 25.49 4.38 -21.88
C PRO A 71 26.90 4.80 -21.44
N SER A 72 27.87 4.69 -22.35
CA SER A 72 29.27 5.12 -22.11
C SER A 72 29.50 6.61 -22.39
N THR A 73 28.53 7.27 -23.02
CA THR A 73 28.59 8.69 -23.40
C THR A 73 27.34 9.42 -22.92
N PRO A 74 27.45 10.69 -22.48
CA PRO A 74 26.27 11.47 -22.11
C PRO A 74 25.32 11.67 -23.29
N GLU A 75 24.03 11.47 -23.04
CA GLU A 75 22.99 11.82 -24.00
C GLU A 75 22.68 13.33 -23.95
N PRO A 76 22.41 13.97 -25.10
CA PRO A 76 21.87 15.33 -25.12
C PRO A 76 20.53 15.37 -24.38
N ASP A 77 20.37 16.31 -23.44
CA ASP A 77 19.14 16.48 -22.64
C ASP A 77 18.68 15.19 -21.93
N ALA A 78 19.64 14.43 -21.39
CA ALA A 78 19.41 13.12 -20.77
C ALA A 78 18.31 13.11 -19.70
N LEU A 79 18.10 14.20 -18.95
CA LEU A 79 17.03 14.26 -17.95
C LEU A 79 15.65 14.25 -18.62
N THR A 80 15.46 15.03 -19.67
CA THR A 80 14.18 15.08 -20.39
C THR A 80 13.85 13.73 -21.03
N ALA A 81 14.85 13.08 -21.66
CA ALA A 81 14.72 11.72 -22.16
C ALA A 81 14.40 10.73 -21.03
N GLY A 82 15.10 10.83 -19.90
CA GLY A 82 14.87 10.00 -18.72
C GLY A 82 13.45 10.18 -18.14
N LEU A 83 12.94 11.40 -18.04
CA LEU A 83 11.57 11.66 -17.58
C LEU A 83 10.51 11.09 -18.53
N ARG A 84 10.76 11.13 -19.85
CA ARG A 84 9.91 10.44 -20.83
C ARG A 84 9.94 8.92 -20.60
N ASP A 85 11.11 8.34 -20.42
CA ASP A 85 11.25 6.90 -20.20
C ASP A 85 10.63 6.48 -18.86
N VAL A 86 10.72 7.30 -17.81
CA VAL A 86 9.97 7.10 -16.55
C VAL A 86 8.47 7.08 -16.84
N ARG A 87 7.95 8.03 -17.63
CA ARG A 87 6.52 8.09 -17.97
C ARG A 87 6.05 6.88 -18.78
N GLU A 88 6.81 6.48 -19.79
CA GLU A 88 6.38 5.47 -20.77
C GLU A 88 6.71 4.04 -20.36
N LEU A 89 7.84 3.83 -19.65
CA LEU A 89 8.35 2.51 -19.31
C LEU A 89 8.13 2.16 -17.84
N MET A 90 8.30 3.13 -16.94
CA MET A 90 8.22 2.86 -15.49
C MET A 90 6.81 3.02 -14.94
N LEU A 91 6.15 4.17 -15.15
CA LEU A 91 4.83 4.44 -14.54
C LEU A 91 3.79 3.34 -14.81
N PRO A 92 3.67 2.74 -16.02
CA PRO A 92 2.72 1.64 -16.25
C PRO A 92 3.01 0.36 -15.45
N GLY A 93 4.23 0.22 -14.92
CA GLY A 93 4.67 -0.89 -14.08
C GLY A 93 4.75 -0.56 -12.59
N VAL A 94 4.32 0.64 -12.17
CA VAL A 94 4.32 1.06 -10.76
C VAL A 94 2.99 0.69 -10.11
N THR A 95 3.03 0.15 -8.89
CA THR A 95 1.85 0.18 -8.02
C THR A 95 1.68 1.59 -7.50
N HIS A 96 0.58 2.27 -7.85
CA HIS A 96 0.38 3.69 -7.55
C HIS A 96 -0.14 3.88 -6.12
N TRP A 97 0.78 3.85 -5.16
CA TRP A 97 0.49 4.00 -3.71
C TRP A 97 -0.26 5.27 -3.35
N GLN A 98 -0.02 6.36 -4.09
CA GLN A 98 -0.71 7.64 -3.88
C GLN A 98 -2.10 7.69 -4.52
N SER A 99 -2.49 6.69 -5.31
CA SER A 99 -3.82 6.65 -5.89
C SER A 99 -4.88 6.72 -4.77
N PRO A 100 -5.93 7.56 -4.91
CA PRO A 100 -7.04 7.59 -3.96
C PRO A 100 -7.79 6.26 -3.82
N ARG A 101 -7.58 5.34 -4.77
CA ARG A 101 -8.14 3.98 -4.84
C ARG A 101 -7.24 2.90 -4.22
N HIS A 102 -6.07 3.28 -3.68
CA HIS A 102 -5.13 2.36 -3.02
C HIS A 102 -5.44 2.20 -1.53
N PHE A 103 -5.99 1.05 -1.15
CA PHE A 103 -6.35 0.68 0.24
C PHE A 103 -5.56 -0.54 0.76
N ALA A 104 -4.55 -1.01 0.02
CA ALA A 104 -3.73 -2.14 0.43
C ALA A 104 -2.64 -1.74 1.43
N HIS A 105 -2.19 -2.72 2.21
CA HIS A 105 -1.05 -2.59 3.14
C HIS A 105 -1.23 -1.46 4.18
N PHE A 106 -0.35 -0.45 4.11
CA PHE A 106 -0.37 0.78 4.87
C PHE A 106 -0.18 1.94 3.90
N SER A 107 -0.87 3.05 4.14
CA SER A 107 -0.71 4.23 3.29
C SER A 107 0.67 4.83 3.51
N ALA A 108 1.41 5.01 2.41
CA ALA A 108 2.59 5.87 2.39
C ALA A 108 2.09 7.32 2.22
N THR A 109 1.74 7.99 3.32
CA THR A 109 1.14 9.32 3.21
C THR A 109 2.14 10.35 2.69
N ALA A 110 1.69 11.16 1.73
CA ALA A 110 2.50 12.24 1.16
C ALA A 110 1.80 13.59 1.36
N SER A 111 2.60 14.65 1.43
CA SER A 111 2.10 16.03 1.45
C SER A 111 3.04 16.92 0.65
N ASN A 112 2.55 18.06 0.16
CA ASN A 112 3.37 19.02 -0.57
C ASN A 112 4.57 19.48 0.29
N VAL A 113 4.34 19.76 1.57
CA VAL A 113 5.40 20.20 2.49
C VAL A 113 6.40 19.07 2.76
N GLY A 114 5.95 17.82 2.90
CA GLY A 114 6.84 16.67 3.06
C GLY A 114 7.72 16.45 1.82
N ALA A 115 7.14 16.45 0.62
CA ALA A 115 7.88 16.27 -0.62
C ALA A 115 8.89 17.41 -0.88
N LEU A 116 8.50 18.66 -0.60
CA LEU A 116 9.40 19.81 -0.71
C LEU A 116 10.47 19.81 0.38
N GLY A 117 10.16 19.31 1.58
CA GLY A 117 11.11 19.10 2.66
C GLY A 117 12.20 18.09 2.28
N GLU A 118 11.81 16.97 1.67
CA GLU A 118 12.75 15.99 1.11
C GLU A 118 13.62 16.60 0.00
N ALA A 119 13.02 17.36 -0.92
CA ALA A 119 13.77 18.06 -1.97
C ALA A 119 14.80 19.06 -1.39
N LEU A 120 14.42 19.78 -0.32
CA LEU A 120 15.32 20.70 0.38
C LEU A 120 16.45 19.94 1.09
N ALA A 121 16.14 18.86 1.79
CA ALA A 121 17.14 18.03 2.46
C ALA A 121 18.15 17.45 1.46
N ALA A 122 17.67 16.90 0.35
CA ALA A 122 18.51 16.39 -0.73
C ALA A 122 19.35 17.49 -1.40
N GLY A 123 18.81 18.71 -1.53
CA GLY A 123 19.54 19.85 -2.09
C GLY A 123 20.65 20.39 -1.19
N LEU A 124 20.44 20.42 0.13
CA LEU A 124 21.47 20.79 1.11
C LEU A 124 22.53 19.68 1.26
N ASN A 125 22.11 18.41 1.14
CA ASN A 125 22.98 17.23 1.13
C ASN A 125 24.00 17.20 2.29
N VAL A 126 23.53 17.50 3.51
CA VAL A 126 24.34 17.47 4.73
C VAL A 126 24.35 16.07 5.34
N ASN A 127 25.43 15.69 6.02
CA ASN A 127 25.56 14.40 6.70
C ASN A 127 25.67 14.60 8.22
N PRO A 128 24.55 14.66 8.96
CA PRO A 128 24.52 15.07 10.36
C PRO A 128 24.79 13.92 11.35
N PHE A 129 25.87 13.15 11.14
CA PHE A 129 26.19 12.00 12.01
C PHE A 129 26.74 12.40 13.39
N THR A 130 27.21 13.63 13.54
CA THR A 130 27.54 14.28 14.81
C THR A 130 26.96 15.69 14.84
N TRP A 131 26.81 16.27 16.02
CA TRP A 131 26.39 17.67 16.17
C TRP A 131 27.31 18.62 15.41
N GLU A 132 28.64 18.42 15.47
CA GLU A 132 29.61 19.24 14.75
C GLU A 132 29.49 19.14 13.23
N ALA A 133 29.07 17.99 12.70
CA ALA A 133 28.89 17.78 11.26
C ALA A 133 27.71 18.58 10.70
N SER A 134 26.69 18.88 11.53
CA SER A 134 25.61 19.81 11.16
C SER A 134 24.80 20.29 12.39
N PRO A 135 25.23 21.36 13.07
CA PRO A 135 24.57 21.82 14.29
C PRO A 135 23.09 22.14 14.10
N ALA A 136 22.76 22.84 13.00
CA ALA A 136 21.38 23.22 12.71
C ALA A 136 20.47 21.99 12.49
N ALA A 137 20.98 20.93 11.85
CA ALA A 137 20.19 19.71 11.64
C ALA A 137 19.91 18.99 12.96
N THR A 138 20.94 18.81 13.80
CA THR A 138 20.80 18.16 15.10
C THR A 138 19.87 18.93 16.05
N GLU A 139 20.04 20.25 16.15
CA GLU A 139 19.17 21.09 17.00
C GLU A 139 17.71 21.07 16.52
N LEU A 140 17.50 21.11 15.20
CA LEU A 140 16.15 21.04 14.63
C LEU A 140 15.49 19.68 14.91
N GLU A 141 16.23 18.58 14.81
CA GLU A 141 15.73 17.23 15.11
C GLU A 141 15.27 17.11 16.56
N VAL A 142 16.05 17.64 17.50
CA VAL A 142 15.70 17.69 18.94
C VAL A 142 14.39 18.44 19.14
N VAL A 143 14.28 19.65 18.59
CA VAL A 143 13.09 20.51 18.74
C VAL A 143 11.84 19.85 18.15
N VAL A 144 11.92 19.33 16.91
CA VAL A 144 10.77 18.73 16.21
C VAL A 144 10.33 17.42 16.88
N THR A 145 11.28 16.62 17.36
CA THR A 145 10.95 15.38 18.09
C THR A 145 10.24 15.70 19.40
N ASP A 146 10.68 16.71 20.14
CA ASP A 146 10.01 17.17 21.34
C ASP A 146 8.61 17.72 21.06
N TRP A 147 8.42 18.45 19.95
CA TRP A 147 7.10 18.90 19.51
C TRP A 147 6.16 17.72 19.26
N LEU A 148 6.64 16.67 18.58
CA LEU A 148 5.83 15.48 18.35
C LEU A 148 5.53 14.75 19.66
N GLY A 149 6.52 14.55 20.52
CA GLY A 149 6.32 13.90 21.82
C GLY A 149 5.28 14.62 22.68
N LYS A 150 5.30 15.96 22.69
CA LYS A 150 4.29 16.80 23.35
C LYS A 150 2.91 16.65 22.71
N ALA A 151 2.82 16.64 21.38
CA ALA A 151 1.56 16.44 20.65
C ALA A 151 0.95 15.05 20.90
N LEU A 152 1.79 14.04 21.17
CA LEU A 152 1.39 12.69 21.56
C LEU A 152 1.14 12.54 23.07
N HIS A 153 1.28 13.60 23.86
CA HIS A 153 1.17 13.60 25.31
C HIS A 153 2.11 12.61 26.01
N LEU A 154 3.33 12.42 25.48
CA LEU A 154 4.33 11.59 26.12
C LEU A 154 4.84 12.23 27.42
N PRO A 155 5.20 11.42 28.43
CA PRO A 155 5.79 11.94 29.66
C PRO A 155 7.15 12.60 29.38
N GLU A 156 7.44 13.68 30.12
CA GLU A 156 8.64 14.52 29.92
C GLU A 156 9.96 13.74 29.89
N ARG A 157 10.09 12.68 30.71
CA ARG A 157 11.27 11.80 30.73
C ARG A 157 11.58 11.11 29.39
N LEU A 158 10.64 11.08 28.45
CA LEU A 158 10.82 10.53 27.09
C LEU A 158 11.15 11.62 26.06
N LEU A 159 11.06 12.89 26.44
CA LEU A 159 11.44 14.04 25.63
C LEU A 159 12.93 14.33 25.82
N PHE A 160 13.57 14.96 24.84
CA PHE A 160 14.93 15.47 24.99
C PHE A 160 15.02 16.50 26.12
N ALA A 161 14.00 17.36 26.29
CA ALA A 161 13.93 18.30 27.41
C ALA A 161 13.99 17.63 28.80
N GLY A 162 13.54 16.38 28.93
CA GLY A 162 13.58 15.61 30.17
C GLY A 162 14.76 14.65 30.30
N GLY A 163 15.79 14.78 29.44
CA GLY A 163 16.95 13.90 29.41
C GLY A 163 16.71 12.52 28.77
N GLY A 164 15.56 12.35 28.12
CA GLY A 164 15.25 11.19 27.29
C GLY A 164 15.73 11.39 25.86
N GLY A 165 14.94 10.86 24.93
CA GLY A 165 15.19 10.94 23.49
C GLY A 165 14.28 9.96 22.76
N GLY A 166 14.11 10.17 21.46
CA GLY A 166 13.27 9.32 20.64
C GLY A 166 13.63 9.42 19.17
N THR A 167 13.40 8.34 18.44
CA THR A 167 13.46 8.32 16.98
C THR A 167 12.04 8.35 16.45
N LEU A 168 11.77 9.24 15.50
CA LEU A 168 10.47 9.31 14.85
C LEU A 168 10.31 8.14 13.88
N LEU A 169 9.50 7.16 14.27
CA LEU A 169 9.07 6.06 13.41
C LEU A 169 7.56 6.19 13.18
N GLY A 170 7.17 6.44 11.93
CA GLY A 170 5.78 6.68 11.59
C GLY A 170 4.91 5.45 11.84
N THR A 171 3.88 5.56 12.67
CA THR A 171 2.75 4.62 12.70
C THR A 171 1.46 5.36 13.05
N GLN A 172 0.63 5.64 12.04
CA GLN A 172 -0.79 5.91 12.27
C GLN A 172 -1.61 4.83 11.57
N PHE A 173 -2.55 4.24 12.33
CA PHE A 173 -3.27 3.04 11.95
C PHE A 173 -4.72 3.41 11.62
N ALA A 174 -5.05 3.43 10.34
CA ALA A 174 -6.42 3.50 9.88
C ALA A 174 -6.71 2.26 9.03
N LEU A 175 -6.79 1.10 9.68
CA LEU A 175 -7.02 -0.20 9.06
C LEU A 175 -8.36 -0.78 9.51
N VAL A 176 -9.19 -1.16 8.55
CA VAL A 176 -10.40 -1.95 8.76
C VAL A 176 -10.18 -3.35 8.21
N CYS A 177 -10.45 -4.37 9.02
CA CYS A 177 -10.44 -5.77 8.62
C CYS A 177 -11.87 -6.30 8.58
N PHE A 178 -12.25 -6.93 7.48
CA PHE A 178 -13.58 -7.53 7.33
C PHE A 178 -13.50 -8.82 6.52
N ARG A 179 -14.55 -9.64 6.63
CA ARG A 179 -14.71 -10.85 5.83
C ARG A 179 -16.18 -11.07 5.50
N LEU A 180 -16.44 -11.63 4.34
CA LEU A 180 -17.74 -12.10 3.95
C LEU A 180 -18.09 -13.37 4.73
N ARG A 181 -19.28 -13.40 5.31
CA ARG A 181 -19.87 -14.60 5.92
C ARG A 181 -20.66 -15.34 4.85
N GLY A 182 -20.18 -16.49 4.41
CA GLY A 182 -20.82 -17.25 3.34
C GLY A 182 -22.05 -18.06 3.75
N GLY A 183 -22.34 -18.23 5.05
CA GLY A 183 -23.36 -19.19 5.50
C GLY A 183 -23.13 -20.59 4.88
N GLY A 184 -24.19 -21.36 4.67
CA GLY A 184 -24.11 -22.68 4.00
C GLY A 184 -23.54 -22.66 2.58
N ALA A 185 -23.51 -21.49 1.92
CA ALA A 185 -22.97 -21.34 0.55
C ALA A 185 -21.43 -21.40 0.49
N ALA A 186 -20.72 -21.16 1.61
CA ALA A 186 -19.26 -21.32 1.65
C ALA A 186 -18.86 -22.80 1.59
N ALA A 187 -19.52 -23.66 2.38
CA ALA A 187 -19.20 -25.09 2.49
C ALA A 187 -19.33 -25.84 1.15
N GLN A 188 -20.16 -25.33 0.24
CA GLN A 188 -20.52 -25.96 -1.04
C GLN A 188 -19.55 -25.62 -2.20
N LEU A 189 -18.70 -24.59 -2.05
CA LEU A 189 -17.85 -24.08 -3.13
C LEU A 189 -16.52 -24.83 -3.33
N VAL A 190 -16.02 -25.47 -2.27
CA VAL A 190 -14.63 -25.96 -2.23
C VAL A 190 -14.54 -27.40 -1.73
N GLY A 191 -15.56 -27.86 -0.98
CA GLY A 191 -15.40 -29.03 -0.12
C GLY A 191 -14.40 -28.75 1.02
N GLY A 192 -14.50 -29.51 2.11
CA GLY A 192 -13.68 -29.31 3.31
C GLY A 192 -14.43 -28.62 4.44
N ASP A 193 -13.73 -28.32 5.53
CA ASP A 193 -14.31 -27.69 6.71
C ASP A 193 -14.79 -26.25 6.42
N GLU A 194 -15.71 -25.76 7.25
CA GLU A 194 -16.33 -24.43 7.09
C GLU A 194 -15.31 -23.29 7.03
N LEU A 195 -14.19 -23.40 7.76
CA LEU A 195 -13.15 -22.38 7.78
C LEU A 195 -12.39 -22.34 6.45
N THR A 196 -12.01 -23.49 5.91
CA THR A 196 -11.35 -23.61 4.60
C THR A 196 -12.23 -23.02 3.48
N ALA A 197 -13.50 -23.41 3.46
CA ALA A 197 -14.48 -22.93 2.50
C ALA A 197 -14.69 -21.41 2.59
N SER A 198 -14.83 -20.90 3.82
CA SER A 198 -15.00 -19.46 4.08
C SER A 198 -13.74 -18.65 3.74
N ASN A 199 -12.55 -19.22 3.93
CA ASN A 199 -11.30 -18.56 3.56
C ASN A 199 -11.17 -18.41 2.05
N GLU A 200 -11.50 -19.46 1.30
CA GLU A 200 -11.47 -19.43 -0.16
C GLU A 200 -12.50 -18.47 -0.75
N LEU A 201 -13.71 -18.42 -0.18
CA LEU A 201 -14.72 -17.42 -0.54
C LEU A 201 -14.16 -15.98 -0.43
N ASN A 202 -13.42 -15.71 0.65
CA ASN A 202 -12.84 -14.39 0.88
C ASN A 202 -11.61 -14.11 0.02
N ARG A 203 -10.83 -15.14 -0.39
CA ARG A 203 -9.78 -14.99 -1.41
C ARG A 203 -10.37 -14.54 -2.75
N ARG A 204 -11.42 -15.24 -3.21
CA ARG A 204 -12.12 -14.91 -4.46
C ARG A 204 -12.74 -13.51 -4.41
N LEU A 205 -13.32 -13.12 -3.27
CA LEU A 205 -13.83 -11.77 -3.09
C LEU A 205 -12.71 -10.72 -3.24
N LEU A 206 -11.56 -10.93 -2.60
CA LEU A 206 -10.44 -9.99 -2.71
C LEU A 206 -9.92 -9.89 -4.15
N GLU A 207 -9.75 -11.03 -4.82
CA GLU A 207 -9.34 -11.08 -6.23
C GLU A 207 -10.33 -10.34 -7.13
N ALA A 208 -11.63 -10.57 -6.95
CA ALA A 208 -12.68 -9.91 -7.71
C ALA A 208 -12.71 -8.40 -7.48
N VAL A 209 -12.57 -7.94 -6.23
CA VAL A 209 -12.48 -6.51 -5.89
C VAL A 209 -11.26 -5.88 -6.57
N ASN A 210 -10.08 -6.50 -6.43
CA ASN A 210 -8.84 -5.99 -7.01
C ASN A 210 -8.85 -6.02 -8.54
N ALA A 211 -9.56 -6.97 -9.16
CA ALA A 211 -9.71 -7.07 -10.62
C ALA A 211 -10.55 -5.93 -11.21
N THR A 212 -11.39 -5.26 -10.42
CA THR A 212 -12.18 -4.12 -10.92
C THR A 212 -11.33 -2.90 -11.28
N GLY A 213 -10.12 -2.78 -10.72
CA GLY A 213 -9.30 -1.57 -10.82
C GLY A 213 -9.85 -0.35 -10.09
N ARG A 214 -11.03 -0.46 -9.45
CA ARG A 214 -11.72 0.65 -8.76
C ARG A 214 -11.39 0.72 -7.27
N ALA A 215 -10.89 -0.37 -6.70
CA ALA A 215 -10.31 -0.42 -5.38
C ALA A 215 -9.20 -1.47 -5.35
N TYR A 216 -8.15 -1.21 -4.58
CA TYR A 216 -7.08 -2.18 -4.33
C TYR A 216 -6.93 -2.42 -2.83
N MET A 217 -7.10 -3.66 -2.38
CA MET A 217 -7.04 -4.08 -0.97
C MET A 217 -6.05 -5.23 -0.80
N SER A 218 -5.63 -5.49 0.44
CA SER A 218 -4.79 -6.64 0.79
C SER A 218 -5.53 -7.62 1.71
N SER A 219 -4.84 -8.68 2.13
CA SER A 219 -5.36 -9.66 3.08
C SER A 219 -4.44 -9.87 4.29
N ALA A 220 -4.98 -10.53 5.32
CA ALA A 220 -4.20 -11.21 6.34
C ALA A 220 -4.87 -12.53 6.74
N VAL A 221 -4.11 -13.39 7.42
CA VAL A 221 -4.65 -14.58 8.08
C VAL A 221 -4.49 -14.40 9.59
N VAL A 222 -5.60 -14.42 10.33
CA VAL A 222 -5.63 -14.23 11.78
C VAL A 222 -6.29 -15.44 12.42
N GLY A 223 -5.55 -16.22 13.21
CA GLY A 223 -6.09 -17.46 13.80
C GLY A 223 -6.63 -18.44 12.75
N GLY A 224 -5.95 -18.55 11.60
CA GLY A 224 -6.40 -19.37 10.47
C GLY A 224 -7.51 -18.75 9.62
N MET A 225 -8.05 -17.58 9.98
CA MET A 225 -9.11 -16.89 9.24
C MET A 225 -8.55 -15.90 8.23
N TYR A 226 -8.93 -16.05 6.96
CA TYR A 226 -8.61 -15.09 5.90
C TYR A 226 -9.54 -13.87 5.99
N VAL A 227 -8.94 -12.68 6.08
CA VAL A 227 -9.65 -11.39 6.17
C VAL A 227 -9.14 -10.42 5.11
N LEU A 228 -10.05 -9.61 4.57
CA LEU A 228 -9.72 -8.49 3.71
C LEU A 228 -9.31 -7.31 4.59
N ARG A 229 -8.30 -6.58 4.14
CA ARG A 229 -7.69 -5.43 4.80
C ARG A 229 -7.86 -4.19 3.93
N CYS A 230 -8.51 -3.18 4.48
CA CYS A 230 -8.72 -1.89 3.86
C CYS A 230 -8.10 -0.79 4.73
N ALA A 231 -6.99 -0.23 4.25
CA ALA A 231 -6.28 0.87 4.90
C ALA A 231 -6.76 2.21 4.33
N VAL A 232 -7.40 3.02 5.16
CA VAL A 232 -7.91 4.36 4.81
C VAL A 232 -7.03 5.41 5.46
N GLY A 233 -5.82 5.60 4.92
CA GLY A 233 -4.84 6.54 5.48
C GLY A 233 -4.26 7.53 4.47
N ASN A 234 -4.50 7.37 3.17
CA ASN A 234 -3.90 8.20 2.14
C ASN A 234 -4.51 9.61 2.15
N SER A 235 -3.65 10.64 2.11
CA SER A 235 -4.02 12.06 2.13
C SER A 235 -4.85 12.51 0.93
N LEU A 236 -4.81 11.76 -0.19
CA LEU A 236 -5.64 12.00 -1.38
C LEU A 236 -6.97 11.22 -1.36
N THR A 237 -7.16 10.33 -0.37
CA THR A 237 -8.41 9.61 -0.20
C THR A 237 -9.46 10.52 0.45
N GLU A 238 -10.66 10.52 -0.14
CA GLU A 238 -11.81 11.31 0.30
C GLU A 238 -12.96 10.35 0.61
N GLU A 239 -14.00 10.84 1.28
CA GLU A 239 -15.18 10.05 1.63
C GLU A 239 -15.82 9.36 0.42
N ARG A 240 -15.87 10.04 -0.74
CA ARG A 240 -16.38 9.45 -1.98
C ARG A 240 -15.61 8.20 -2.42
N HIS A 241 -14.29 8.18 -2.23
CA HIS A 241 -13.43 7.04 -2.59
C HIS A 241 -13.70 5.85 -1.66
N VAL A 242 -13.90 6.10 -0.37
CA VAL A 242 -14.27 5.06 0.61
C VAL A 242 -15.65 4.46 0.30
N ARG A 243 -16.62 5.31 -0.05
CA ARG A 243 -17.97 4.87 -0.44
C ARG A 243 -17.96 4.06 -1.74
N GLU A 244 -17.18 4.48 -2.73
CA GLU A 244 -17.00 3.74 -3.97
C GLU A 244 -16.37 2.37 -3.71
N ALA A 245 -15.28 2.31 -2.93
CA ALA A 245 -14.63 1.07 -2.56
C ALA A 245 -15.59 0.12 -1.83
N TRP A 246 -16.42 0.65 -0.93
CA TRP A 246 -17.44 -0.13 -0.25
C TRP A 246 -18.52 -0.67 -1.20
N SER A 247 -18.99 0.16 -2.14
CA SER A 247 -19.94 -0.27 -3.18
C SER A 247 -19.38 -1.37 -4.06
N VAL A 248 -18.09 -1.29 -4.43
CA VAL A 248 -17.38 -2.36 -5.17
C VAL A 248 -17.35 -3.65 -4.37
N VAL A 249 -16.98 -3.59 -3.08
CA VAL A 249 -16.99 -4.77 -2.20
C VAL A 249 -18.38 -5.41 -2.14
N GLN A 250 -19.44 -4.61 -1.96
CA GLN A 250 -20.81 -5.12 -1.90
C GLN A 250 -21.24 -5.79 -3.22
N GLY A 251 -20.94 -5.15 -4.35
CA GLY A 251 -21.26 -5.69 -5.68
C GLY A 251 -20.53 -7.01 -5.96
N GLN A 252 -19.22 -7.07 -5.67
CA GLN A 252 -18.44 -8.30 -5.85
C GLN A 252 -18.84 -9.40 -4.86
N ALA A 253 -19.18 -9.05 -3.62
CA ALA A 253 -19.68 -10.02 -2.65
C ALA A 253 -21.00 -10.66 -3.11
N ALA A 254 -21.94 -9.87 -3.64
CA ALA A 254 -23.18 -10.39 -4.20
C ALA A 254 -22.91 -11.34 -5.39
N ALA A 255 -22.00 -10.97 -6.29
CA ALA A 255 -21.63 -11.80 -7.44
C ALA A 255 -20.98 -13.13 -7.03
N VAL A 256 -20.05 -13.09 -6.07
CA VAL A 256 -19.35 -14.29 -5.55
C VAL A 256 -20.33 -15.21 -4.80
N LEU A 257 -21.31 -14.68 -4.09
CA LEU A 257 -22.36 -15.50 -3.46
C LEU A 257 -23.35 -16.09 -4.47
N ALA A 258 -23.69 -15.36 -5.54
CA ALA A 258 -24.59 -15.84 -6.57
C ALA A 258 -23.97 -17.01 -7.38
N THR A 259 -22.67 -16.92 -7.72
CA THR A 259 -21.96 -18.02 -8.38
C THR A 259 -21.83 -19.25 -7.46
N ALA A 260 -21.69 -19.04 -6.15
CA ALA A 260 -21.75 -20.10 -5.15
C ALA A 260 -23.10 -20.83 -5.14
N GLY A 261 -24.21 -20.07 -5.16
CA GLY A 261 -25.57 -20.63 -5.18
C GLY A 261 -25.89 -21.39 -6.46
N ALA A 262 -25.50 -20.86 -7.63
CA ALA A 262 -25.74 -21.52 -8.92
C ALA A 262 -24.95 -22.83 -9.09
N ALA A 263 -23.73 -22.90 -8.56
CA ALA A 263 -22.94 -24.14 -8.52
C ALA A 263 -23.59 -25.20 -7.63
N ALA A 264 -24.20 -24.79 -6.50
CA ALA A 264 -24.92 -25.67 -5.60
C ALA A 264 -26.22 -26.22 -6.22
N ASP A 265 -27.01 -25.39 -6.92
CA ASP A 265 -28.23 -25.85 -7.61
C ASP A 265 -27.90 -26.86 -8.72
N THR A 266 -26.80 -26.63 -9.47
CA THR A 266 -26.35 -27.54 -10.53
C THR A 266 -25.88 -28.90 -9.98
N ALA A 267 -25.18 -28.89 -8.83
CA ALA A 267 -24.78 -30.11 -8.12
C ALA A 267 -25.99 -30.87 -7.55
N ARG A 268 -26.97 -30.14 -7.00
CA ARG A 268 -28.20 -30.73 -6.44
C ARG A 268 -29.10 -31.36 -7.50
N THR A 269 -29.16 -30.80 -8.72
CA THR A 269 -29.81 -31.46 -9.86
C THR A 269 -29.10 -32.73 -10.33
N LYS A 270 -27.80 -32.89 -10.05
CA LYS A 270 -27.07 -34.15 -10.32
C LYS A 270 -27.27 -35.17 -9.20
N ASP A 271 -27.34 -34.73 -7.95
CA ASP A 271 -27.56 -35.62 -6.79
C ASP A 271 -29.02 -36.08 -6.67
N HIS A 272 -30.02 -35.32 -7.14
CA HIS A 272 -31.41 -35.80 -7.21
C HIS A 272 -31.65 -36.93 -8.24
N ALA A 273 -30.63 -37.32 -9.01
CA ALA A 273 -30.64 -38.56 -9.79
C ALA A 273 -30.09 -39.78 -9.02
N ALA A 274 -29.63 -39.62 -7.77
CA ALA A 274 -29.11 -40.70 -6.93
C ALA A 274 -29.63 -40.52 -5.48
N GLY A 275 -30.63 -41.32 -5.11
CA GLY A 275 -31.42 -41.16 -3.89
C GLY A 275 -30.74 -41.47 -2.54
N ASP A 276 -31.45 -41.01 -1.51
CA ASP A 276 -31.81 -41.62 -0.21
C ASP A 276 -30.80 -41.83 0.95
N ASP A 277 -31.09 -41.06 2.02
CA ASP A 277 -31.39 -41.46 3.41
C ASP A 277 -30.34 -41.39 4.58
N HIS A 278 -30.90 -40.97 5.73
CA HIS A 278 -30.51 -41.10 7.17
C HIS A 278 -29.56 -40.11 7.88
N GLY A 279 -30.15 -39.18 8.66
CA GLY A 279 -30.27 -39.25 10.14
C GLY A 279 -29.09 -38.95 11.12
N ALA A 280 -29.27 -37.87 11.92
CA ALA A 280 -28.84 -37.66 13.34
C ALA A 280 -27.33 -37.52 13.68
N ASP A 281 -26.80 -36.79 14.67
CA ASP A 281 -27.21 -35.80 15.72
C ASP A 281 -25.89 -35.14 16.25
N GLN A 282 -25.93 -33.95 16.87
CA GLN A 282 -24.75 -33.20 17.38
C GLN A 282 -24.45 -33.44 18.87
N PRO A 283 -23.28 -33.00 19.38
CA PRO A 283 -23.34 -32.01 20.47
C PRO A 283 -22.30 -30.86 20.40
N HIS A 284 -22.67 -29.76 21.06
CA HIS A 284 -22.05 -28.44 21.08
C HIS A 284 -20.84 -28.28 22.04
N ALA A 285 -19.97 -27.30 21.74
CA ALA A 285 -19.11 -26.64 22.71
C ALA A 285 -19.18 -25.10 22.54
N MET A 286 -19.34 -24.41 23.67
CA MET A 286 -19.70 -23.00 23.80
C MET A 286 -18.46 -22.08 23.69
N THR A 287 -18.54 -21.02 22.89
CA THR A 287 -17.61 -19.87 22.99
C THR A 287 -18.41 -18.58 22.91
N THR A 288 -18.30 -17.76 23.95
CA THR A 288 -19.15 -16.59 24.18
C THR A 288 -18.92 -15.51 23.13
N THR A 289 -19.93 -15.29 22.29
CA THR A 289 -20.03 -14.21 21.31
C THR A 289 -20.99 -13.15 21.85
N THR A 290 -20.55 -11.90 21.97
CA THR A 290 -21.47 -10.79 22.28
C THR A 290 -22.15 -10.32 20.99
N THR A 291 -23.43 -10.66 20.85
CA THR A 291 -24.31 -10.18 19.78
C THR A 291 -25.01 -8.90 20.25
N MET A 292 -24.89 -7.79 19.50
CA MET A 292 -25.73 -6.61 19.70
C MET A 292 -26.73 -6.52 18.55
N GLY A 293 -28.02 -6.68 18.85
CA GLY A 293 -29.11 -6.65 17.87
C GLY A 293 -29.57 -5.21 17.55
N CYS A 294 -29.90 -4.97 16.28
CA CYS A 294 -30.42 -3.69 15.79
C CYS A 294 -31.94 -3.61 15.99
N ARG A 295 -32.43 -2.58 16.66
CA ARG A 295 -33.80 -2.08 16.49
C ARG A 295 -33.73 -0.79 15.68
N SER A 296 -34.55 -0.75 14.62
CA SER A 296 -34.85 0.36 13.70
C SER A 296 -33.71 0.86 12.80
N GLY A 297 -33.96 0.76 11.49
CA GLY A 297 -33.05 1.16 10.43
C GLY A 297 -32.90 2.67 10.31
N ALA A 298 -31.67 3.14 10.48
CA ALA A 298 -31.13 4.37 9.92
C ALA A 298 -29.61 4.29 10.14
N TRP A 299 -28.86 3.90 9.11
CA TRP A 299 -27.39 3.89 9.17
C TRP A 299 -26.88 5.32 9.02
N GLU A 300 -26.87 6.09 10.10
CA GLU A 300 -26.27 7.43 10.11
C GLU A 300 -24.73 7.35 10.06
N LEU A 301 -24.15 7.92 9.01
CA LEU A 301 -22.70 8.06 8.79
C LEU A 301 -21.92 8.78 9.90
N ARG A 302 -22.62 9.50 10.80
CA ARG A 302 -22.00 10.13 11.98
C ARG A 302 -21.33 9.11 12.90
N THR A 303 -21.82 7.88 12.94
CA THR A 303 -21.23 6.81 13.78
C THR A 303 -19.91 6.32 13.19
N VAL A 304 -19.80 6.19 11.86
CA VAL A 304 -18.58 5.70 11.19
C VAL A 304 -17.40 6.66 11.38
N TYR A 305 -17.63 7.98 11.28
CA TYR A 305 -16.57 8.98 11.42
C TYR A 305 -16.11 9.20 12.86
N ARG A 306 -17.01 9.04 13.86
CA ARG A 306 -16.63 9.14 15.28
C ARG A 306 -15.84 7.92 15.75
N THR A 307 -16.13 6.75 15.20
CA THR A 307 -15.49 5.48 15.55
C THR A 307 -14.11 5.33 14.90
N LEU A 308 -13.85 5.92 13.73
CA LEU A 308 -12.52 5.91 13.09
C LEU A 308 -11.43 6.68 13.86
N ARG A 309 -11.80 7.53 14.83
CA ARG A 309 -10.83 8.23 15.69
C ARG A 309 -10.33 7.40 16.87
N SER A 310 -10.93 6.25 17.16
CA SER A 310 -10.56 5.44 18.32
C SER A 310 -10.92 3.96 18.09
N TYR A 311 -9.89 3.15 17.90
CA TYR A 311 -9.87 1.68 17.89
C TYR A 311 -10.43 0.96 16.64
N ALA A 312 -9.74 -0.14 16.32
CA ALA A 312 -10.10 -1.09 15.27
C ALA A 312 -11.52 -1.63 15.51
N VAL A 313 -12.41 -1.40 14.55
CA VAL A 313 -13.78 -1.90 14.60
C VAL A 313 -13.96 -3.01 13.59
N TYR A 314 -14.27 -4.19 14.11
CA TYR A 314 -14.74 -5.34 13.35
C TYR A 314 -16.22 -5.11 13.06
N PHE A 315 -16.56 -4.88 11.80
CA PHE A 315 -17.94 -4.87 11.36
C PHE A 315 -18.39 -6.30 11.08
N LEU A 316 -19.30 -6.82 11.90
CA LEU A 316 -20.06 -8.03 11.60
C LEU A 316 -21.26 -7.65 10.75
N LEU A 317 -21.19 -7.94 9.45
CA LEU A 317 -22.33 -7.75 8.55
C LEU A 317 -23.17 -9.03 8.54
N GLY A 318 -24.38 -8.91 9.07
CA GLY A 318 -25.39 -9.96 9.07
C GLY A 318 -26.77 -9.39 9.38
N LYS A 319 -27.61 -9.36 8.33
CA LYS A 319 -29.05 -9.06 8.22
C LYS A 319 -29.59 -7.82 8.93
#